data_AF-A0AAV4M0P0-F1
#
_entry.id   AF-A0AAV4M0P0-F1
#
_cell.length_a   1.000
_cell.length_b   1.000
_cell.length_c   1.000
_cell.angle_alpha   90.00
_cell.angle_beta   90.00
_cell.angle_gamma   90.00
#
_symmetry.space_group_name_H-M   'P 1'
#
loop_
_entity.id
_entity.type
_entity.pdbx_description
1 polymer ?
#
loop_
_entity_poly.entity_id
_entity_poly.type
_entity_poly.pdbx_seq_one_letter_code
_entity_poly.pdbx_strand_id
1 'polypeptide(L)'
;MDTVTEAKMAVEIALQGGIGIIHNNLTLEESVEEVRKVKRFENGFIVDPYTLTPDHTVGDWMAIRDKYGFRSIPITADGKRGSKLKGIVTSGDVCFTQDKSTRIEEVMTRDPIVGKHPLTLQEANKILCEIKKGILPIVNDDGELVSIVSRSDIKKNRRFPNASKNDNMQLLVGVAISTQVGSVDKAAKVLEAGADVLVIDSSQGNSVYQIDLIKQLKQAYPNVQVIGGNVVTASQAKNLIEAGADGLRVGMGSGSICSTQGVCGVGRPQATAVYYVSRYAREYGNGCPVIADGGIRSSGDIMKALALGASCCMLGGAIAGTVESPGDFFYHNGIRVKQYRGMGSKAAFVTARQKTGCNGSIRRYHIEEDQPLVSQGVAGFTTDKGSISTLIPTMLQAVKQGMHVIGCRDIKALHEGLYSGSVRFEIRSYNAVLEGNVSTSLMMQKQS
;
A
#
# COMPACT_ATOMS: atom_id res chain seq x y z
N MET A 1 -1.92 2.31 -8.72
CA MET A 1 -2.48 2.10 -10.08
C MET A 1 -3.19 0.76 -10.11
N ASP A 2 -4.19 0.57 -10.99
CA ASP A 2 -4.99 -0.66 -11.09
C ASP A 2 -4.20 -1.90 -11.54
N THR A 3 -3.02 -1.71 -12.11
CA THR A 3 -2.08 -2.77 -12.51
C THR A 3 -0.91 -2.94 -11.55
N VAL A 4 -0.96 -2.29 -10.37
CA VAL A 4 0.12 -2.34 -9.39
C VAL A 4 -0.38 -2.61 -7.97
N THR A 5 -1.37 -1.87 -7.47
CA THR A 5 -1.63 -1.81 -6.03
C THR A 5 -3.08 -2.06 -5.65
N GLU A 6 -3.37 -3.30 -5.27
CA GLU A 6 -4.53 -3.72 -4.47
C GLU A 6 -4.02 -4.27 -3.12
N ALA A 7 -4.87 -4.89 -2.31
CA ALA A 7 -4.55 -5.36 -0.95
C ALA A 7 -3.32 -6.27 -0.91
N LYS A 8 -3.13 -7.18 -1.87
CA LYS A 8 -1.97 -8.09 -1.90
C LYS A 8 -0.64 -7.32 -1.95
N MET A 9 -0.53 -6.37 -2.88
CA MET A 9 0.63 -5.51 -3.00
C MET A 9 0.79 -4.61 -1.77
N ALA A 10 -0.31 -4.03 -1.28
CA ALA A 10 -0.25 -3.11 -0.14
C ALA A 10 0.22 -3.81 1.15
N VAL A 11 -0.28 -5.03 1.41
CA VAL A 11 0.19 -5.90 2.50
C VAL A 11 1.68 -6.19 2.37
N GLU A 12 2.11 -6.69 1.21
CA GLU A 12 3.49 -7.14 1.06
C GLU A 12 4.48 -5.98 1.16
N ILE A 13 4.16 -4.82 0.57
CA ILE A 13 4.98 -3.61 0.71
C ILE A 13 5.04 -3.14 2.16
N ALA A 14 3.91 -3.15 2.90
CA ALA A 14 3.89 -2.76 4.30
C ALA A 14 4.73 -3.71 5.17
N LEU A 15 4.69 -5.03 4.91
CA LEU A 15 5.55 -6.01 5.60
C LEU A 15 7.04 -5.75 5.37
N GLN A 16 7.42 -5.25 4.20
CA GLN A 16 8.81 -4.88 3.89
C GLN A 16 9.23 -3.49 4.41
N GLY A 17 8.35 -2.79 5.15
CA GLY A 17 8.63 -1.46 5.72
C GLY A 17 8.34 -0.29 4.77
N GLY A 18 7.59 -0.53 3.70
CA GLY A 18 7.03 0.52 2.84
C GLY A 18 5.57 0.83 3.16
N ILE A 19 4.85 1.42 2.21
CA ILE A 19 3.39 1.58 2.26
C ILE A 19 2.79 1.42 0.86
N GLY A 20 1.64 0.75 0.75
CA GLY A 20 0.89 0.64 -0.50
C GLY A 20 -0.23 1.67 -0.59
N ILE A 21 -0.42 2.27 -1.77
CA ILE A 21 -1.52 3.20 -2.06
C ILE A 21 -2.55 2.51 -2.98
N ILE A 22 -3.70 2.16 -2.42
CA ILE A 22 -4.83 1.57 -3.17
C ILE A 22 -5.32 2.58 -4.20
N HIS A 23 -5.54 2.14 -5.44
CA HIS A 23 -5.93 3.03 -6.53
C HIS A 23 -7.39 3.48 -6.47
N ASN A 24 -7.69 4.62 -7.09
CA ASN A 24 -9.04 5.20 -7.12
C ASN A 24 -9.96 4.63 -8.22
N ASN A 25 -9.55 3.55 -8.90
CA ASN A 25 -10.32 2.94 -10.01
C ASN A 25 -11.17 1.76 -9.52
N LEU A 26 -11.78 1.94 -8.36
CA LEU A 26 -12.60 0.99 -7.62
C LEU A 26 -13.86 1.71 -7.17
N THR A 27 -14.95 0.98 -6.99
CA THR A 27 -16.14 1.53 -6.32
C THR A 27 -15.78 1.88 -4.87
N LEU A 28 -16.68 2.59 -4.19
CA LEU A 28 -16.48 2.94 -2.79
C LEU A 28 -16.36 1.69 -1.93
N GLU A 29 -17.24 0.72 -2.17
CA GLU A 29 -17.32 -0.56 -1.46
C GLU A 29 -16.08 -1.41 -1.72
N GLU A 30 -15.65 -1.52 -2.98
CA GLU A 30 -14.41 -2.19 -3.35
C GLU A 30 -13.21 -1.54 -2.65
N SER A 31 -13.12 -0.20 -2.65
CA SER A 31 -12.02 0.53 -1.99
C SER A 31 -11.96 0.23 -0.49
N VAL A 32 -13.12 0.27 0.18
CA VAL A 32 -13.25 -0.03 1.62
C VAL A 32 -12.86 -1.48 1.92
N GLU A 33 -13.26 -2.41 1.07
CA GLU A 33 -12.93 -3.83 1.25
C GLU A 33 -11.43 -4.09 1.06
N GLU A 34 -10.78 -3.45 0.08
CA GLU A 34 -9.33 -3.53 -0.09
C GLU A 34 -8.58 -2.98 1.15
N VAL A 35 -9.04 -1.86 1.73
CA VAL A 35 -8.48 -1.34 2.99
C VAL A 35 -8.65 -2.36 4.12
N ARG A 36 -9.85 -2.92 4.30
CA ARG A 36 -10.13 -3.91 5.34
C ARG A 36 -9.26 -5.16 5.21
N LYS A 37 -9.03 -5.64 3.98
CA LYS A 37 -8.12 -6.77 3.73
C LYS A 37 -6.71 -6.48 4.22
N VAL A 38 -6.20 -5.27 4.01
CA VAL A 38 -4.86 -4.88 4.49
C VAL A 38 -4.84 -4.77 6.02
N LYS A 39 -5.80 -4.06 6.62
CA LYS A 39 -5.85 -3.85 8.08
C LYS A 39 -6.08 -5.14 8.86
N ARG A 40 -6.81 -6.11 8.29
CA ARG A 40 -7.05 -7.43 8.90
C ARG A 40 -5.87 -8.39 8.77
N PHE A 41 -4.91 -8.12 7.89
CA PHE A 41 -3.83 -9.06 7.60
C PHE A 41 -2.92 -9.32 8.81
N GLU A 42 -2.65 -8.31 9.61
CA GLU A 42 -1.87 -8.41 10.84
C GLU A 42 -2.52 -7.53 11.89
N ASN A 43 -2.69 -8.05 13.11
CA ASN A 43 -3.24 -7.31 14.24
C ASN A 43 -2.48 -7.69 15.51
N GLY A 44 -2.46 -6.79 16.49
CA GLY A 44 -2.08 -7.15 17.86
C GLY A 44 -3.22 -7.90 18.52
N PHE A 45 -4.26 -7.15 18.90
CA PHE A 45 -5.55 -7.71 19.31
C PHE A 45 -6.52 -7.68 18.13
N ILE A 46 -7.04 -8.84 17.75
CA ILE A 46 -8.11 -8.96 16.76
C ILE A 46 -9.42 -8.69 17.48
N VAL A 47 -9.92 -7.47 17.28
CA VAL A 47 -11.10 -6.93 17.95
C VAL A 47 -12.38 -7.59 17.44
N ASP A 48 -12.49 -7.84 16.14
CA ASP A 48 -13.69 -8.41 15.51
C ASP A 48 -13.35 -9.73 14.79
N PRO A 49 -13.12 -10.82 15.54
CA PRO A 49 -12.85 -12.12 14.95
C PRO A 49 -14.13 -12.74 14.37
N TYR A 50 -13.98 -13.55 13.33
CA TYR A 50 -15.07 -14.43 12.91
C TYR A 50 -15.43 -15.38 14.06
N THR A 51 -16.72 -15.45 14.38
CA THR A 51 -17.30 -16.30 15.41
C THR A 51 -18.37 -17.19 14.81
N LEU A 52 -18.56 -18.37 15.39
CA LEU A 52 -19.64 -19.30 15.03
C LEU A 52 -20.46 -19.64 16.28
N THR A 53 -21.68 -20.12 16.08
CA THR A 53 -22.52 -20.71 17.14
C THR A 53 -22.26 -22.22 17.26
N PRO A 54 -22.64 -22.85 18.39
CA PRO A 54 -22.62 -24.31 18.52
C PRO A 54 -23.49 -25.04 17.48
N ASP A 55 -24.52 -24.36 16.95
CA ASP A 55 -25.45 -24.91 15.95
C ASP A 55 -24.90 -24.95 14.52
N HIS A 56 -23.87 -24.15 14.22
CA HIS A 56 -23.22 -24.19 12.92
C HIS A 56 -22.57 -25.55 12.67
N THR A 57 -22.34 -25.86 11.40
CA THR A 57 -21.79 -27.14 10.95
C THR A 57 -20.29 -27.06 10.67
N VAL A 58 -19.64 -28.22 10.57
CA VAL A 58 -18.26 -28.32 10.08
C VAL A 58 -18.16 -27.74 8.65
N GLY A 59 -19.20 -27.88 7.82
CA GLY A 59 -19.29 -27.26 6.50
C GLY A 59 -19.15 -25.73 6.54
N ASP A 60 -19.80 -25.07 7.50
CA ASP A 60 -19.72 -23.62 7.67
C ASP A 60 -18.32 -23.17 8.08
N TRP A 61 -17.68 -23.92 8.98
CA TRP A 61 -16.29 -23.69 9.36
C TRP A 61 -15.34 -23.86 8.15
N MET A 62 -15.55 -24.90 7.33
CA MET A 62 -14.76 -25.13 6.12
C MET A 62 -14.94 -23.99 5.11
N ALA A 63 -16.16 -23.46 4.98
CA ALA A 63 -16.41 -22.31 4.11
C ALA A 63 -15.65 -21.06 4.57
N ILE A 64 -15.58 -20.80 5.89
CA ILE A 64 -14.77 -19.68 6.43
C ILE A 64 -13.28 -19.93 6.20
N ARG A 65 -12.80 -21.16 6.41
CA ARG A 65 -11.41 -21.53 6.13
C ARG A 65 -11.05 -21.33 4.67
N ASP A 66 -11.89 -21.79 3.75
CA ASP A 66 -11.58 -21.76 2.32
C ASP A 66 -11.71 -20.34 1.75
N LYS A 67 -12.65 -19.54 2.28
CA LYS A 67 -12.85 -18.14 1.86
C LYS A 67 -11.82 -17.18 2.45
N TYR A 68 -11.49 -17.31 3.74
CA TYR A 68 -10.68 -16.32 4.47
C TYR A 68 -9.35 -16.87 5.00
N GLY A 69 -9.13 -18.18 4.93
CA GLY A 69 -7.89 -18.82 5.39
C GLY A 69 -7.80 -19.04 6.90
N PHE A 70 -8.85 -18.74 7.67
CA PHE A 70 -8.84 -18.88 9.12
C PHE A 70 -8.97 -20.35 9.55
N ARG A 71 -8.10 -20.76 10.46
CA ARG A 71 -7.95 -22.15 10.91
C ARG A 71 -8.35 -22.37 12.37
N SER A 72 -8.67 -21.30 13.08
CA SER A 72 -9.08 -21.33 14.47
C SER A 72 -10.14 -20.27 14.66
N ILE A 73 -11.32 -20.69 15.10
CA ILE A 73 -12.52 -19.85 15.17
C ILE A 73 -13.10 -19.99 16.59
N PRO A 74 -13.25 -18.89 17.35
CA PRO A 74 -13.95 -18.90 18.62
C PRO A 74 -15.45 -19.14 18.44
N ILE A 75 -16.05 -19.89 19.37
CA ILE A 75 -17.46 -20.23 19.37
C ILE A 75 -18.16 -19.43 20.46
N THR A 76 -19.14 -18.61 20.10
CA THR A 76 -19.92 -17.77 21.03
C THR A 76 -21.38 -18.19 21.04
N ALA A 77 -22.13 -17.82 22.07
CA ALA A 77 -23.51 -18.29 22.24
C ALA A 77 -24.46 -17.88 21.09
N ASP A 78 -24.26 -16.70 20.51
CA ASP A 78 -25.09 -16.12 19.43
C ASP A 78 -24.31 -15.90 18.12
N GLY A 79 -23.05 -16.35 18.07
CA GLY A 79 -22.20 -16.22 16.89
C GLY A 79 -21.67 -14.81 16.67
N LYS A 80 -21.80 -13.91 17.66
CA LYS A 80 -21.27 -12.54 17.61
C LYS A 80 -20.18 -12.31 18.67
N ARG A 81 -19.41 -11.25 18.46
CA ARG A 81 -18.50 -10.67 19.46
C ARG A 81 -19.32 -10.06 20.62
N GLY A 82 -18.76 -10.06 21.84
CA GLY A 82 -19.44 -9.55 23.03
C GLY A 82 -20.44 -10.55 23.62
N SER A 83 -20.47 -11.77 23.08
CA SER A 83 -21.28 -12.85 23.60
C SER A 83 -20.42 -13.87 24.32
N LYS A 84 -21.05 -14.67 25.19
CA LYS A 84 -20.37 -15.62 26.06
C LYS A 84 -19.59 -16.65 25.23
N LEU A 85 -18.29 -16.76 25.50
CA LEU A 85 -17.43 -17.74 24.85
C LEU A 85 -17.79 -19.15 25.33
N LYS A 86 -18.12 -20.03 24.40
CA LYS A 86 -18.49 -21.44 24.66
C LYS A 86 -17.37 -22.41 24.34
N GLY A 87 -16.49 -22.06 23.42
CA GLY A 87 -15.41 -22.94 23.00
C GLY A 87 -14.58 -22.37 21.86
N ILE A 88 -13.75 -23.24 21.29
CA ILE A 88 -12.95 -22.94 20.10
C ILE A 88 -12.94 -24.16 19.17
N VAL A 89 -12.99 -23.90 17.87
CA VAL A 89 -12.74 -24.93 16.85
C VAL A 89 -11.46 -24.62 16.10
N THR A 90 -10.58 -25.59 16.01
CA THR A 90 -9.33 -25.53 15.26
C THR A 90 -9.29 -26.56 14.13
N SER A 91 -8.34 -26.43 13.21
CA SER A 91 -8.15 -27.42 12.14
C SER A 91 -7.89 -28.84 12.65
N GLY A 92 -7.33 -28.99 13.85
CA GLY A 92 -7.11 -30.31 14.46
C GLY A 92 -8.41 -30.98 14.89
N ASP A 93 -9.40 -30.21 15.29
CA ASP A 93 -10.68 -30.73 15.81
C ASP A 93 -11.57 -31.28 14.69
N VAL A 94 -11.50 -30.65 13.50
CA VAL A 94 -12.30 -31.04 12.33
C VAL A 94 -11.57 -31.99 11.37
N CYS A 95 -10.27 -32.26 11.56
CA CYS A 95 -9.47 -32.97 10.55
C CYS A 95 -9.89 -34.44 10.34
N PHE A 96 -10.52 -35.06 11.34
CA PHE A 96 -11.00 -36.43 11.26
C PHE A 96 -12.51 -36.54 11.01
N THR A 97 -13.22 -35.43 10.93
CA THR A 97 -14.67 -35.41 10.71
C THR A 97 -14.96 -35.49 9.21
N GLN A 98 -15.50 -36.62 8.75
CA GLN A 98 -15.84 -36.83 7.33
C GLN A 98 -17.19 -36.19 6.94
N ASP A 99 -18.14 -36.15 7.88
CA ASP A 99 -19.46 -35.57 7.66
C ASP A 99 -19.43 -34.06 7.88
N LYS A 100 -19.78 -33.31 6.84
CA LYS A 100 -19.82 -31.84 6.89
C LYS A 100 -21.05 -31.31 7.64
N SER A 101 -22.06 -32.15 7.85
CA SER A 101 -23.28 -31.78 8.56
C SER A 101 -23.16 -31.88 10.08
N THR A 102 -22.08 -32.48 10.60
CA THR A 102 -21.78 -32.56 12.03
C THR A 102 -21.77 -31.15 12.65
N ARG A 103 -22.44 -31.00 13.80
CA ARG A 103 -22.53 -29.73 14.52
C ARG A 103 -21.20 -29.39 15.20
N ILE A 104 -20.89 -28.10 15.26
CA ILE A 104 -19.69 -27.58 15.90
C ILE A 104 -19.64 -27.95 17.39
N GLU A 105 -20.79 -28.00 18.05
CA GLU A 105 -20.91 -28.41 19.46
C GLU A 105 -20.29 -29.78 19.79
N GLU A 106 -20.27 -30.69 18.81
CA GLU A 106 -19.77 -32.07 18.95
C GLU A 106 -18.25 -32.16 18.79
N VAL A 107 -17.65 -31.22 18.05
CA VAL A 107 -16.21 -31.25 17.72
C VAL A 107 -15.41 -30.17 18.44
N MET A 108 -16.03 -29.10 18.93
CA MET A 108 -15.30 -27.98 19.53
C MET A 108 -14.57 -28.37 20.82
N THR A 109 -13.42 -27.74 21.06
CA THR A 109 -12.78 -27.77 22.37
C THR A 109 -13.58 -26.89 23.33
N ARG A 110 -14.14 -27.52 24.37
CA ARG A 110 -14.81 -26.85 25.49
C ARG A 110 -13.77 -26.29 26.45
N ASP A 111 -14.10 -25.17 27.11
CA ASP A 111 -13.26 -24.49 28.11
C ASP A 111 -11.82 -24.19 27.65
N PRO A 112 -11.63 -23.39 26.58
CA PRO A 112 -10.29 -23.01 26.13
C PRO A 112 -9.57 -22.14 27.18
N ILE A 113 -8.24 -22.18 27.17
CA ILE A 113 -7.45 -21.22 27.95
C ILE A 113 -7.71 -19.81 27.40
N VAL A 114 -8.10 -18.89 28.27
CA VAL A 114 -8.44 -17.51 27.94
C VAL A 114 -7.52 -16.52 28.65
N GLY A 115 -7.31 -15.36 28.05
CA GLY A 115 -6.80 -14.17 28.74
C GLY A 115 -7.95 -13.34 29.31
N LYS A 116 -7.75 -12.69 30.46
CA LYS A 116 -8.75 -11.83 31.10
C LYS A 116 -8.46 -10.36 30.79
N HIS A 117 -9.46 -9.60 30.35
CA HIS A 117 -9.36 -8.16 30.13
C HIS A 117 -9.43 -7.39 31.47
N PRO A 118 -8.63 -6.32 31.70
CA PRO A 118 -7.62 -5.74 30.82
C PRO A 118 -6.30 -6.53 30.81
N LEU A 119 -5.70 -6.66 29.63
CA LEU A 119 -4.44 -7.38 29.41
C LEU A 119 -3.60 -6.65 28.35
N THR A 120 -2.29 -6.53 28.57
CA THR A 120 -1.39 -5.97 27.55
C THR A 120 -1.08 -6.99 26.45
N LEU A 121 -0.72 -6.52 25.26
CA LEU A 121 -0.34 -7.42 24.15
C LEU A 121 0.90 -8.26 24.50
N GLN A 122 1.83 -7.72 25.29
CA GLN A 122 3.03 -8.42 25.72
C GLN A 122 2.68 -9.59 26.66
N GLU A 123 1.79 -9.37 27.62
CA GLU A 123 1.29 -10.43 28.51
C GLU A 123 0.49 -11.48 27.74
N ALA A 124 -0.40 -11.06 26.84
CA ALA A 124 -1.17 -11.96 25.98
C ALA A 124 -0.25 -12.85 25.12
N ASN A 125 0.80 -12.26 24.54
CA ASN A 125 1.79 -13.00 23.77
C ASN A 125 2.58 -13.99 24.64
N LYS A 126 2.86 -13.65 25.90
CA LYS A 126 3.54 -14.55 26.85
C LYS A 126 2.66 -15.76 27.15
N ILE A 127 1.39 -15.54 27.49
CA ILE A 127 0.41 -16.62 27.74
C ILE A 127 0.29 -17.50 26.49
N LEU A 128 0.14 -16.90 25.31
CA LEU A 128 0.02 -17.64 24.04
C LEU A 128 1.27 -18.50 23.74
N CYS A 129 2.46 -18.00 24.07
CA CYS A 129 3.71 -18.76 23.97
C CYS A 129 3.78 -19.95 24.94
N GLU A 130 3.29 -19.77 26.17
CA GLU A 130 3.27 -20.82 27.20
C GLU A 130 2.31 -21.95 26.85
N ILE A 131 1.08 -21.62 26.41
CA ILE A 131 0.07 -22.62 26.05
C ILE A 131 0.35 -23.30 24.70
N LYS A 132 1.23 -22.72 23.88
CA LYS A 132 1.64 -23.21 22.54
C LYS A 132 0.48 -23.46 21.57
N LYS A 133 -0.69 -22.86 21.81
CA LYS A 133 -1.89 -22.95 20.95
C LYS A 133 -1.82 -21.95 19.77
N GLY A 134 -2.78 -22.07 18.86
CA GLY A 134 -2.87 -21.23 17.67
C GLY A 134 -3.39 -19.82 17.96
N ILE A 135 -4.41 -19.70 18.81
CA ILE A 135 -5.00 -18.43 19.22
C ILE A 135 -5.26 -18.43 20.73
N LEU A 136 -5.33 -17.23 21.31
CA LEU A 136 -5.72 -16.96 22.70
C LEU A 136 -6.96 -16.05 22.68
N PRO A 137 -8.14 -16.55 23.08
CA PRO A 137 -9.32 -15.70 23.29
C PRO A 137 -9.16 -14.83 24.53
N ILE A 138 -9.59 -13.57 24.44
CA ILE A 138 -9.61 -12.61 25.53
C ILE A 138 -11.05 -12.34 25.92
N VAL A 139 -11.38 -12.55 27.19
CA VAL A 139 -12.73 -12.39 27.75
C VAL A 139 -12.80 -11.31 28.83
N ASN A 140 -13.96 -10.70 29.02
CA ASN A 140 -14.25 -9.84 30.18
C ASN A 140 -14.63 -10.69 31.40
N ASP A 141 -14.98 -10.03 32.51
CA ASP A 141 -15.36 -10.69 33.77
C ASP A 141 -16.64 -11.53 33.64
N ASP A 142 -17.54 -11.18 32.71
CA ASP A 142 -18.78 -11.91 32.41
C ASP A 142 -18.56 -13.14 31.48
N GLY A 143 -17.33 -13.36 31.01
CA GLY A 143 -16.95 -14.45 30.11
C GLY A 143 -17.32 -14.21 28.64
N GLU A 144 -17.56 -12.95 28.27
CA GLU A 144 -17.87 -12.53 26.90
C GLU A 144 -16.58 -12.30 26.09
N LEU A 145 -16.59 -12.69 24.81
CA LEU A 145 -15.44 -12.55 23.94
C LEU A 145 -15.21 -11.08 23.56
N VAL A 146 -14.07 -10.53 23.99
CA VAL A 146 -13.65 -9.14 23.70
C VAL A 146 -12.76 -9.07 22.47
N SER A 147 -11.75 -9.96 22.37
CA SER A 147 -10.79 -10.01 21.26
C SER A 147 -10.07 -11.37 21.22
N ILE A 148 -9.25 -11.61 20.18
CA ILE A 148 -8.33 -12.76 20.14
C ILE A 148 -6.90 -12.30 19.79
N VAL A 149 -5.90 -13.07 20.22
CA VAL A 149 -4.50 -12.92 19.79
C VAL A 149 -4.07 -14.19 19.05
N SER A 150 -3.33 -14.03 17.95
CA SER A 150 -2.93 -15.17 17.10
C SER A 150 -1.42 -15.41 17.09
N ARG A 151 -1.03 -16.69 17.14
CA ARG A 151 0.37 -17.12 17.01
C ARG A 151 0.91 -16.86 15.62
N SER A 152 0.06 -16.81 14.59
CA SER A 152 0.48 -16.43 13.23
C SER A 152 1.06 -15.02 13.21
N ASP A 153 0.50 -14.11 14.00
CA ASP A 153 0.87 -12.70 13.97
C ASP A 153 2.18 -12.47 14.73
N ILE A 154 2.42 -13.20 15.82
CA ILE A 154 3.74 -13.28 16.46
C ILE A 154 4.81 -13.75 15.46
N LYS A 155 4.52 -14.80 14.66
CA LYS A 155 5.45 -15.30 13.65
C LYS A 155 5.70 -14.29 12.52
N LYS A 156 4.65 -13.59 12.06
CA LYS A 156 4.77 -12.52 11.05
C LYS A 156 5.64 -11.39 11.57
N ASN A 157 5.38 -10.91 12.79
CA ASN A 157 6.16 -9.83 13.41
C ASN A 157 7.65 -10.19 13.56
N ARG A 158 7.96 -11.45 13.91
CA ARG A 158 9.34 -11.94 13.97
C ARG A 158 9.99 -12.02 12.58
N ARG A 159 9.23 -12.39 11.54
CA ARG A 159 9.72 -12.50 10.16
C ARG A 159 9.92 -11.12 9.52
N PHE A 160 9.10 -10.15 9.88
CA PHE A 160 9.06 -8.81 9.31
C PHE A 160 9.23 -7.74 10.41
N PRO A 161 10.44 -7.60 10.96
CA PRO A 161 10.70 -6.68 12.08
C PRO A 161 10.57 -5.20 11.69
N ASN A 162 10.76 -4.88 10.40
CA ASN A 162 10.69 -3.51 9.88
C ASN A 162 9.33 -3.19 9.26
N ALA A 163 8.30 -4.02 9.50
CA ALA A 163 6.99 -3.81 8.89
C ALA A 163 6.34 -2.50 9.38
N SER A 164 5.75 -1.77 8.45
CA SER A 164 5.07 -0.49 8.69
C SER A 164 3.72 -0.73 9.36
N LYS A 165 3.61 -0.41 10.65
CA LYS A 165 2.41 -0.66 11.46
C LYS A 165 1.96 0.60 12.20
N ASN A 166 0.67 0.68 12.48
CA ASN A 166 0.11 1.66 13.42
C ASN A 166 0.21 1.15 14.87
N ASP A 167 -0.25 1.97 15.82
CA ASP A 167 -0.20 1.68 17.26
C ASP A 167 -0.98 0.40 17.66
N ASN A 168 -1.96 -0.01 16.85
CA ASN A 168 -2.73 -1.24 17.02
C ASN A 168 -2.04 -2.48 16.40
N MET A 169 -0.78 -2.33 15.96
CA MET A 169 0.00 -3.35 15.26
C MET A 169 -0.60 -3.79 13.91
N GLN A 170 -1.46 -2.96 13.32
CA GLN A 170 -2.03 -3.20 11.99
C GLN A 170 -1.17 -2.55 10.92
N LEU A 171 -1.06 -3.19 9.76
CA LEU A 171 -0.28 -2.66 8.63
C LEU A 171 -0.81 -1.30 8.18
N LEU A 172 0.10 -0.39 7.83
CA LEU A 172 -0.24 0.91 7.27
C LEU A 172 -0.73 0.78 5.83
N VAL A 173 -1.78 1.51 5.47
CA VAL A 173 -2.34 1.53 4.11
C VAL A 173 -2.76 2.94 3.71
N GLY A 174 -2.47 3.29 2.45
CA GLY A 174 -2.94 4.53 1.85
C GLY A 174 -4.01 4.30 0.79
N VAL A 175 -4.82 5.32 0.52
CA VAL A 175 -5.85 5.30 -0.52
C VAL A 175 -5.77 6.53 -1.39
N ALA A 176 -5.81 6.32 -2.71
CA ALA A 176 -5.92 7.39 -3.68
C ALA A 176 -7.37 7.86 -3.82
N ILE A 177 -7.59 9.18 -3.79
CA ILE A 177 -8.91 9.81 -3.97
C ILE A 177 -8.85 10.89 -5.08
N SER A 178 -10.01 11.25 -5.63
CA SER A 178 -10.13 12.32 -6.64
C SER A 178 -10.44 13.68 -6.01
N THR A 179 -10.55 14.71 -6.83
CA THR A 179 -10.96 16.08 -6.45
C THR A 179 -12.43 16.40 -6.74
N GLN A 180 -13.21 15.44 -7.25
CA GLN A 180 -14.61 15.66 -7.63
C GLN A 180 -15.59 15.58 -6.46
N VAL A 181 -16.83 16.00 -6.70
CA VAL A 181 -17.96 15.88 -5.76
C VAL A 181 -18.09 14.43 -5.25
N GLY A 182 -18.32 14.27 -3.94
CA GLY A 182 -18.36 12.98 -3.24
C GLY A 182 -16.99 12.43 -2.79
N SER A 183 -15.89 13.13 -3.07
CA SER A 183 -14.56 12.68 -2.61
C SER A 183 -14.39 12.77 -1.09
N VAL A 184 -15.10 13.69 -0.43
CA VAL A 184 -15.14 13.77 1.05
C VAL A 184 -15.88 12.57 1.64
N ASP A 185 -17.01 12.15 1.08
CA ASP A 185 -17.72 10.95 1.53
C ASP A 185 -16.89 9.68 1.32
N LYS A 186 -16.20 9.60 0.17
CA LYS A 186 -15.25 8.51 -0.08
C LYS A 186 -14.13 8.52 0.96
N ALA A 187 -13.54 9.67 1.25
CA ALA A 187 -12.53 9.82 2.29
C ALA A 187 -13.05 9.36 3.66
N ALA A 188 -14.24 9.82 4.07
CA ALA A 188 -14.88 9.44 5.33
C ALA A 188 -14.99 7.91 5.47
N LYS A 189 -15.48 7.24 4.43
CA LYS A 189 -15.71 5.79 4.44
C LYS A 189 -14.43 4.97 4.43
N VAL A 190 -13.39 5.39 3.71
CA VAL A 190 -12.11 4.67 3.74
C VAL A 190 -11.32 4.94 5.03
N LEU A 191 -11.47 6.12 5.63
CA LEU A 191 -10.93 6.41 6.96
C LEU A 191 -11.65 5.58 8.04
N GLU A 192 -12.98 5.45 7.96
CA GLU A 192 -13.78 4.56 8.81
C GLU A 192 -13.33 3.10 8.66
N ALA A 193 -12.90 2.69 7.46
CA ALA A 193 -12.32 1.37 7.20
C ALA A 193 -10.90 1.19 7.75
N GLY A 194 -10.24 2.27 8.18
CA GLY A 194 -8.91 2.25 8.78
C GLY A 194 -7.76 2.64 7.84
N ALA A 195 -8.02 3.40 6.75
CA ALA A 195 -6.95 3.98 5.94
C ALA A 195 -6.13 4.99 6.76
N ASP A 196 -4.80 4.91 6.66
CA ASP A 196 -3.89 5.72 7.49
C ASP A 196 -3.44 7.02 6.77
N VAL A 197 -3.46 7.03 5.42
CA VAL A 197 -3.08 8.20 4.60
C VAL A 197 -3.93 8.31 3.34
N LEU A 198 -4.28 9.54 2.97
CA LEU A 198 -4.99 9.83 1.72
C LEU A 198 -4.04 10.48 0.70
N VAL A 199 -4.08 10.03 -0.55
CA VAL A 199 -3.33 10.62 -1.65
C VAL A 199 -4.32 11.24 -2.63
N ILE A 200 -4.27 12.55 -2.83
CA ILE A 200 -5.12 13.21 -3.83
C ILE A 200 -4.49 12.99 -5.21
N ASP A 201 -5.17 12.23 -6.07
CA ASP A 201 -4.63 11.76 -7.33
C ASP A 201 -5.03 12.69 -8.48
N SER A 202 -4.08 13.49 -8.96
CA SER A 202 -4.23 14.36 -10.12
C SER A 202 -2.96 14.37 -10.97
N SER A 203 -3.10 14.61 -12.29
CA SER A 203 -1.93 14.87 -13.14
C SER A 203 -1.29 16.24 -12.86
N GLN A 204 -2.09 17.24 -12.46
CA GLN A 204 -1.65 18.59 -12.11
C GLN A 204 -2.45 19.06 -10.88
N GLY A 205 -1.83 18.92 -9.70
CA GLY A 205 -2.52 19.06 -8.42
C GLY A 205 -2.77 20.49 -7.94
N ASN A 206 -2.09 21.49 -8.52
CA ASN A 206 -2.30 22.89 -8.16
C ASN A 206 -3.58 23.42 -8.83
N SER A 207 -4.72 23.11 -8.23
CA SER A 207 -6.05 23.54 -8.65
C SER A 207 -6.88 23.97 -7.45
N VAL A 208 -7.87 24.85 -7.68
CA VAL A 208 -8.83 25.25 -6.65
C VAL A 208 -9.53 24.04 -6.02
N TYR A 209 -9.90 23.04 -6.84
CA TYR A 209 -10.55 21.82 -6.37
C TYR A 209 -9.71 21.04 -5.36
N GLN A 210 -8.40 20.90 -5.62
CA GLN A 210 -7.52 20.16 -4.70
C GLN A 210 -7.23 20.96 -3.44
N ILE A 211 -6.98 22.26 -3.57
CA ILE A 211 -6.73 23.16 -2.44
C ILE A 211 -7.92 23.15 -1.48
N ASP A 212 -9.14 23.29 -2.03
CA ASP A 212 -10.36 23.28 -1.24
C ASP A 212 -10.62 21.92 -0.60
N LEU A 213 -10.37 20.83 -1.32
CA LEU A 213 -10.49 19.48 -0.77
C LEU A 213 -9.52 19.24 0.40
N ILE A 214 -8.26 19.67 0.29
CA ILE A 214 -7.29 19.54 1.40
C ILE A 214 -7.83 20.28 2.62
N LYS A 215 -8.27 21.53 2.47
CA LYS A 215 -8.84 22.33 3.57
C LYS A 215 -10.05 21.64 4.20
N GLN A 216 -10.98 21.13 3.39
CA GLN A 216 -12.16 20.41 3.87
C GLN A 216 -11.77 19.14 4.65
N LEU A 217 -10.81 18.36 4.15
CA LEU A 217 -10.34 17.14 4.82
C LEU A 217 -9.65 17.45 6.14
N LYS A 218 -8.78 18.47 6.19
CA LYS A 218 -8.12 18.88 7.44
C LYS A 218 -9.11 19.49 8.45
N GLN A 219 -10.17 20.14 7.98
CA GLN A 219 -11.24 20.63 8.86
C GLN A 219 -12.10 19.50 9.44
N ALA A 220 -12.50 18.53 8.60
CA ALA A 220 -13.35 17.42 9.01
C ALA A 220 -12.58 16.35 9.81
N TYR A 221 -11.30 16.13 9.49
CA TYR A 221 -10.44 15.11 10.07
C TYR A 221 -9.05 15.69 10.39
N PRO A 222 -8.89 16.47 11.48
CA PRO A 222 -7.64 17.18 11.77
C PRO A 222 -6.37 16.31 11.79
N ASN A 223 -6.52 15.05 12.22
CA ASN A 223 -5.41 14.11 12.36
C ASN A 223 -5.12 13.30 11.08
N VAL A 224 -5.94 13.41 10.02
CA VAL A 224 -5.69 12.67 8.79
C VAL A 224 -4.41 13.16 8.11
N GLN A 225 -3.60 12.22 7.63
CA GLN A 225 -2.45 12.51 6.78
C GLN A 225 -2.89 12.63 5.33
N VAL A 226 -2.61 13.78 4.70
CA VAL A 226 -2.97 14.07 3.30
C VAL A 226 -1.73 14.34 2.47
N ILE A 227 -1.54 13.55 1.42
CA ILE A 227 -0.51 13.76 0.40
C ILE A 227 -1.14 14.47 -0.79
N GLY A 228 -0.71 15.71 -1.04
CA GLY A 228 -1.13 16.52 -2.18
C GLY A 228 -0.25 16.29 -3.42
N GLY A 229 -0.83 16.38 -4.61
CA GLY A 229 -0.10 16.27 -5.87
C GLY A 229 -0.96 16.01 -7.10
N ASN A 230 -0.33 15.78 -8.27
CA ASN A 230 1.11 15.87 -8.47
C ASN A 230 1.58 17.32 -8.69
N VAL A 231 2.79 17.65 -8.25
CA VAL A 231 3.45 18.94 -8.48
C VAL A 231 4.82 18.77 -9.13
N VAL A 232 5.34 19.79 -9.82
CA VAL A 232 6.70 19.82 -10.40
C VAL A 232 7.43 21.14 -10.21
N THR A 233 6.81 22.15 -9.59
CA THR A 233 7.41 23.47 -9.31
C THR A 233 7.24 23.89 -7.85
N ALA A 234 8.12 24.79 -7.39
CA ALA A 234 8.06 25.35 -6.03
C ALA A 234 6.75 26.12 -5.77
N SER A 235 6.24 26.85 -6.76
CA SER A 235 4.96 27.59 -6.62
C SER A 235 3.77 26.65 -6.43
N GLN A 236 3.75 25.51 -7.12
CA GLN A 236 2.71 24.50 -6.91
C GLN A 236 2.83 23.87 -5.51
N ALA A 237 4.06 23.58 -5.08
CA ALA A 237 4.34 23.06 -3.73
C ALA A 237 3.87 24.02 -2.64
N LYS A 238 4.20 25.32 -2.78
CA LYS A 238 3.73 26.38 -1.88
C LYS A 238 2.22 26.32 -1.66
N ASN A 239 1.46 26.35 -2.74
CA ASN A 239 0.00 26.41 -2.67
C ASN A 239 -0.61 25.19 -1.95
N LEU A 240 -0.07 23.99 -2.18
CA LEU A 240 -0.58 22.77 -1.54
C LEU A 240 -0.14 22.66 -0.08
N ILE A 241 1.08 23.09 0.26
CA ILE A 241 1.54 23.13 1.65
C ILE A 241 0.70 24.14 2.45
N GLU A 242 0.48 25.35 1.91
CA GLU A 242 -0.37 26.38 2.55
C GLU A 242 -1.84 25.93 2.68
N ALA A 243 -2.31 25.04 1.81
CA ALA A 243 -3.63 24.42 1.93
C ALA A 243 -3.72 23.40 3.09
N GLY A 244 -2.59 22.90 3.59
CA GLY A 244 -2.51 21.93 4.67
C GLY A 244 -2.10 20.51 4.25
N ALA A 245 -1.42 20.34 3.11
CA ALA A 245 -0.86 19.04 2.74
C ALA A 245 0.28 18.62 3.68
N ASP A 246 0.21 17.39 4.20
CA ASP A 246 1.22 16.80 5.09
C ASP A 246 2.40 16.18 4.30
N GLY A 247 2.23 15.95 3.00
CA GLY A 247 3.27 15.48 2.09
C GLY A 247 2.99 15.86 0.64
N LEU A 248 4.04 15.86 -0.19
CA LEU A 248 3.93 16.22 -1.61
C LEU A 248 4.32 15.07 -2.53
N ARG A 249 3.48 14.79 -3.52
CA ARG A 249 3.78 13.86 -4.61
C ARG A 249 4.30 14.61 -5.83
N VAL A 250 5.55 14.33 -6.22
CA VAL A 250 6.29 15.10 -7.23
C VAL A 250 6.51 14.29 -8.49
N GLY A 251 6.05 14.82 -9.63
CA GLY A 251 6.30 14.25 -10.96
C GLY A 251 5.15 14.44 -11.94
N MET A 252 5.45 14.88 -13.16
CA MET A 252 4.47 15.07 -14.23
C MET A 252 5.11 14.74 -15.58
N GLY A 253 4.59 13.71 -16.26
CA GLY A 253 5.14 13.21 -17.52
C GLY A 253 6.39 12.34 -17.41
N SER A 254 6.84 12.00 -16.20
CA SER A 254 8.06 11.20 -15.95
C SER A 254 7.81 9.69 -15.87
N GLY A 255 6.54 9.26 -15.74
CA GLY A 255 6.18 7.84 -15.66
C GLY A 255 6.44 7.08 -16.96
N SER A 256 6.82 5.80 -16.87
CA SER A 256 7.18 4.95 -18.02
C SER A 256 6.06 4.75 -19.07
N ILE A 257 4.83 5.06 -18.69
CA ILE A 257 3.60 4.87 -19.47
C ILE A 257 2.79 6.17 -19.58
N CYS A 258 3.38 7.30 -19.18
CA CYS A 258 2.77 8.62 -19.22
C CYS A 258 3.21 9.33 -20.51
N SER A 259 2.25 9.88 -21.26
CA SER A 259 2.51 10.63 -22.48
C SER A 259 2.17 12.12 -22.34
N THR A 260 1.89 12.62 -21.13
CA THR A 260 1.47 14.01 -20.88
C THR A 260 2.43 15.05 -21.47
N GLN A 261 3.75 14.83 -21.43
CA GLN A 261 4.70 15.77 -22.05
C GLN A 261 4.56 15.80 -23.57
N GLY A 262 4.43 14.63 -24.23
CA GLY A 262 4.29 14.55 -25.68
C GLY A 262 2.92 14.99 -26.19
N VAL A 263 1.86 14.73 -25.42
CA VAL A 263 0.47 15.02 -25.81
C VAL A 263 0.04 16.43 -25.42
N CYS A 264 0.40 16.88 -24.22
CA CYS A 264 -0.07 18.15 -23.67
C CYS A 264 1.02 19.23 -23.60
N GLY A 265 2.28 18.91 -23.96
CA GLY A 265 3.38 19.86 -23.91
C GLY A 265 3.78 20.32 -22.51
N VAL A 266 3.29 19.67 -21.45
CA VAL A 266 3.48 20.08 -20.06
C VAL A 266 4.09 18.95 -19.22
N GLY A 267 5.05 19.32 -18.37
CA GLY A 267 5.76 18.42 -17.47
C GLY A 267 7.11 18.98 -17.07
N ARG A 268 7.94 18.17 -16.40
CA ARG A 268 9.30 18.58 -16.03
C ARG A 268 10.21 17.35 -15.89
N PRO A 269 11.50 17.44 -16.22
CA PRO A 269 12.46 16.39 -15.90
C PRO A 269 12.44 16.05 -14.41
N GLN A 270 12.32 14.76 -14.08
CA GLN A 270 12.00 14.30 -12.73
C GLN A 270 13.06 14.71 -11.70
N ALA A 271 14.35 14.54 -12.00
CA ALA A 271 15.45 14.90 -11.10
C ALA A 271 15.39 16.39 -10.72
N THR A 272 15.18 17.26 -11.71
CA THR A 272 15.02 18.71 -11.53
C THR A 272 13.77 19.03 -10.71
N ALA A 273 12.63 18.38 -11.01
CA ALA A 273 11.39 18.59 -10.28
C ALA A 273 11.55 18.23 -8.79
N VAL A 274 12.10 17.05 -8.50
CA VAL A 274 12.37 16.58 -7.13
C VAL A 274 13.28 17.56 -6.40
N TYR A 275 14.42 17.94 -6.97
CA TYR A 275 15.37 18.85 -6.33
C TYR A 275 14.77 20.21 -5.96
N TYR A 276 14.08 20.86 -6.90
CA TYR A 276 13.52 22.19 -6.63
C TYR A 276 12.33 22.15 -5.68
N VAL A 277 11.50 21.10 -5.73
CA VAL A 277 10.37 20.97 -4.81
C VAL A 277 10.83 20.57 -3.40
N SER A 278 11.78 19.63 -3.28
CA SER A 278 12.35 19.21 -1.99
C SER A 278 13.08 20.35 -1.28
N ARG A 279 13.86 21.14 -2.03
CA ARG A 279 14.52 22.33 -1.49
C ARG A 279 13.52 23.34 -0.96
N TYR A 280 12.46 23.64 -1.73
CA TYR A 280 11.41 24.54 -1.29
C TYR A 280 10.68 24.01 -0.04
N ALA A 281 10.29 22.73 -0.05
CA ALA A 281 9.59 22.10 1.07
C ALA A 281 10.43 22.11 2.36
N ARG A 282 11.76 21.94 2.25
CA ARG A 282 12.68 22.08 3.36
C ARG A 282 12.78 23.53 3.87
N GLU A 283 13.02 24.48 2.98
CA GLU A 283 13.32 25.88 3.35
C GLU A 283 12.08 26.65 3.83
N TYR A 284 10.93 26.43 3.17
CA TYR A 284 9.72 27.24 3.36
C TYR A 284 8.49 26.39 3.72
N GLY A 285 8.57 25.07 3.61
CA GLY A 285 7.46 24.14 3.83
C GLY A 285 7.52 23.39 5.16
N ASN A 286 8.27 23.89 6.14
CA ASN A 286 8.48 23.24 7.44
C ASN A 286 8.97 21.77 7.33
N GLY A 287 9.77 21.47 6.29
CA GLY A 287 10.28 20.11 6.08
C GLY A 287 9.24 19.13 5.53
N CYS A 288 8.16 19.60 4.89
CA CYS A 288 7.13 18.75 4.28
C CYS A 288 7.78 17.66 3.38
N PRO A 289 7.53 16.36 3.64
CA PRO A 289 8.17 15.26 2.93
C PRO A 289 7.77 15.20 1.45
N VAL A 290 8.72 14.82 0.61
CA VAL A 290 8.56 14.75 -0.85
C VAL A 290 8.67 13.32 -1.35
N ILE A 291 7.67 12.89 -2.12
CA ILE A 291 7.63 11.59 -2.81
C ILE A 291 8.04 11.79 -4.26
N ALA A 292 9.12 11.16 -4.69
CA ALA A 292 9.51 11.12 -6.10
C ALA A 292 8.66 10.07 -6.85
N ASP A 293 7.75 10.52 -7.71
CA ASP A 293 6.84 9.67 -8.48
C ASP A 293 7.10 9.72 -9.98
N GLY A 294 7.43 8.57 -10.57
CA GLY A 294 7.73 8.41 -11.99
C GLY A 294 9.24 8.38 -12.31
N GLY A 295 9.60 7.72 -13.40
CA GLY A 295 10.98 7.61 -13.89
C GLY A 295 11.90 6.63 -13.14
N ILE A 296 11.45 6.06 -12.02
CA ILE A 296 12.23 5.12 -11.21
C ILE A 296 12.17 3.72 -11.81
N ARG A 297 13.32 3.20 -12.26
CA ARG A 297 13.43 1.87 -12.90
C ARG A 297 14.31 0.91 -12.12
N SER A 298 15.25 1.44 -11.34
CA SER A 298 16.30 0.68 -10.66
C SER A 298 16.60 1.25 -9.27
N SER A 299 17.32 0.49 -8.45
CA SER A 299 17.85 0.96 -7.16
C SER A 299 18.75 2.20 -7.30
N GLY A 300 19.47 2.33 -8.41
CA GLY A 300 20.27 3.53 -8.71
C GLY A 300 19.41 4.78 -8.91
N ASP A 301 18.22 4.65 -9.50
CA ASP A 301 17.29 5.77 -9.64
C ASP A 301 16.68 6.16 -8.28
N ILE A 302 16.37 5.17 -7.42
CA ILE A 302 15.93 5.41 -6.04
C ILE A 302 17.01 6.19 -5.28
N MET A 303 18.26 5.73 -5.33
CA MET A 303 19.37 6.39 -4.64
C MET A 303 19.55 7.84 -5.10
N LYS A 304 19.47 8.11 -6.41
CA LYS A 304 19.53 9.47 -6.95
C LYS A 304 18.37 10.34 -6.50
N ALA A 305 17.14 9.81 -6.51
CA ALA A 305 15.98 10.56 -6.06
C ALA A 305 16.09 10.95 -4.57
N LEU A 306 16.52 10.01 -3.71
CA LEU A 306 16.81 10.29 -2.30
C LEU A 306 17.93 11.32 -2.13
N ALA A 307 19.00 11.20 -2.92
CA ALA A 307 20.14 12.13 -2.91
C ALA A 307 19.78 13.55 -3.38
N LEU A 308 18.71 13.69 -4.17
CA LEU A 308 18.16 14.96 -4.62
C LEU A 308 17.09 15.53 -3.66
N GLY A 309 16.95 14.95 -2.47
CA GLY A 309 16.09 15.48 -1.42
C GLY A 309 14.70 14.85 -1.32
N ALA A 310 14.38 13.82 -2.11
CA ALA A 310 13.15 13.06 -1.86
C ALA A 310 13.23 12.33 -0.51
N SER A 311 12.10 12.26 0.19
CA SER A 311 11.93 11.48 1.43
C SER A 311 11.64 10.02 1.12
N CYS A 312 10.92 9.74 0.03
CA CYS A 312 10.67 8.39 -0.47
C CYS A 312 10.42 8.39 -1.99
N CYS A 313 10.33 7.20 -2.58
CA CYS A 313 10.06 7.01 -4.00
C CYS A 313 8.78 6.20 -4.20
N MET A 314 7.92 6.64 -5.12
CA MET A 314 6.76 5.87 -5.57
C MET A 314 7.16 4.98 -6.76
N LEU A 315 6.95 3.67 -6.61
CA LEU A 315 7.29 2.69 -7.62
C LEU A 315 6.05 2.25 -8.39
N GLY A 316 6.06 2.48 -9.69
CA GLY A 316 5.04 1.98 -10.62
C GLY A 316 5.60 0.82 -11.42
N GLY A 317 6.10 1.11 -12.61
CA GLY A 317 6.61 0.11 -13.56
C GLY A 317 7.75 -0.75 -13.01
N ALA A 318 8.50 -0.30 -11.98
CA ALA A 318 9.54 -1.12 -11.34
C ALA A 318 8.96 -2.37 -10.65
N ILE A 319 7.78 -2.26 -10.03
CA ILE A 319 7.12 -3.33 -9.27
C ILE A 319 5.85 -3.89 -9.96
N ALA A 320 5.49 -3.35 -11.12
CA ALA A 320 4.50 -3.99 -11.98
C ALA A 320 5.04 -5.33 -12.52
N GLY A 321 4.18 -6.34 -12.63
CA GLY A 321 4.58 -7.67 -13.12
C GLY A 321 5.05 -8.63 -12.02
N THR A 322 4.95 -8.24 -10.75
CA THR A 322 5.20 -9.16 -9.65
C THR A 322 3.99 -10.05 -9.37
N VAL A 323 4.20 -11.10 -8.58
CA VAL A 323 3.13 -12.02 -8.18
C VAL A 323 1.99 -11.27 -7.47
N GLU A 324 2.32 -10.29 -6.64
CA GLU A 324 1.38 -9.51 -5.82
C GLU A 324 0.67 -8.39 -6.59
N SER A 325 1.16 -7.99 -7.77
CA SER A 325 0.47 -6.99 -8.59
C SER A 325 -0.85 -7.56 -9.16
N PRO A 326 -1.92 -6.77 -9.28
CA PRO A 326 -3.20 -7.22 -9.83
C PRO A 326 -3.09 -7.80 -11.24
N GLY A 327 -4.06 -8.64 -11.60
CA GLY A 327 -4.15 -9.31 -12.90
C GLY A 327 -3.40 -10.64 -12.99
N ASP A 328 -3.75 -11.41 -14.02
CA ASP A 328 -3.18 -12.73 -14.27
C ASP A 328 -1.97 -12.67 -15.21
N PHE A 329 -1.06 -13.62 -15.02
CA PHE A 329 0.03 -13.82 -15.95
C PHE A 329 -0.47 -14.50 -17.22
N PHE A 330 0.07 -14.09 -18.36
CA PHE A 330 -0.11 -14.76 -19.63
C PHE A 330 1.20 -14.77 -20.44
N TYR A 331 1.25 -15.54 -21.50
CA TYR A 331 2.42 -15.64 -22.37
C TYR A 331 2.26 -14.76 -23.61
N HIS A 332 3.27 -13.96 -23.90
CA HIS A 332 3.39 -13.20 -25.13
C HIS A 332 4.78 -13.42 -25.72
N ASN A 333 4.85 -13.96 -26.94
CA ASN A 333 6.10 -14.33 -27.62
C ASN A 333 7.03 -15.21 -26.76
N GLY A 334 6.46 -16.19 -26.06
CA GLY A 334 7.22 -17.10 -25.17
C GLY A 334 7.67 -16.49 -23.84
N ILE A 335 7.38 -15.21 -23.59
CA ILE A 335 7.73 -14.53 -22.34
C ILE A 335 6.48 -14.41 -21.47
N ARG A 336 6.62 -14.75 -20.18
CA ARG A 336 5.57 -14.57 -19.18
C ARG A 336 5.46 -13.10 -18.79
N VAL A 337 4.28 -12.52 -18.96
CA VAL A 337 4.01 -11.09 -18.78
C VAL A 337 2.71 -10.84 -18.01
N LYS A 338 2.57 -9.62 -17.47
CA LYS A 338 1.31 -9.05 -16.97
C LYS A 338 0.97 -7.75 -17.70
N GLN A 339 -0.30 -7.40 -17.72
CA GLN A 339 -0.76 -6.11 -18.21
C GLN A 339 -0.29 -4.97 -17.32
N TYR A 340 0.19 -3.89 -17.95
CA TYR A 340 0.60 -2.67 -17.27
C TYR A 340 0.08 -1.46 -18.05
N ARG A 341 -0.72 -0.60 -17.40
CA ARG A 341 -1.38 0.51 -18.07
C ARG A 341 -1.46 1.76 -17.24
N GLY A 342 -1.50 2.90 -17.93
CA GLY A 342 -1.60 4.21 -17.31
C GLY A 342 -3.04 4.55 -17.00
N MET A 343 -3.26 5.23 -15.88
CA MET A 343 -4.60 5.73 -15.55
C MET A 343 -5.12 6.72 -16.61
N GLY A 344 -4.26 7.27 -17.47
CA GLY A 344 -4.64 8.15 -18.60
C GLY A 344 -4.77 7.43 -19.94
N SER A 345 -4.72 6.10 -19.95
CA SER A 345 -4.87 5.29 -21.16
C SER A 345 -6.34 5.05 -21.50
N LYS A 346 -6.64 4.91 -22.79
CA LYS A 346 -7.97 4.49 -23.25
C LYS A 346 -8.46 3.21 -22.56
N ALA A 347 -7.58 2.23 -22.35
CA ALA A 347 -7.93 1.00 -21.64
C ALA A 347 -8.39 1.25 -20.20
N ALA A 348 -7.72 2.13 -19.47
CA ALA A 348 -8.12 2.50 -18.10
C ALA A 348 -9.44 3.30 -18.08
N PHE A 349 -9.70 4.12 -19.09
CA PHE A 349 -10.97 4.84 -19.23
C PHE A 349 -12.14 3.91 -19.58
N VAL A 350 -11.92 2.94 -20.48
CA VAL A 350 -12.95 1.95 -20.83
C VAL A 350 -13.30 1.09 -19.62
N THR A 351 -12.31 0.57 -18.88
CA THR A 351 -12.59 -0.20 -17.66
C THR A 351 -13.30 0.63 -16.60
N ALA A 352 -12.96 1.92 -16.49
CA ALA A 352 -13.67 2.83 -15.61
C ALA A 352 -15.15 2.99 -16.00
N ARG A 353 -15.44 3.23 -17.28
CA ARG A 353 -16.82 3.38 -17.78
C ARG A 353 -17.65 2.11 -17.68
N GLN A 354 -17.02 0.94 -17.76
CA GLN A 354 -17.71 -0.36 -17.67
C GLN A 354 -18.26 -0.66 -16.26
N LYS A 355 -17.69 -0.03 -15.22
CA LYS A 355 -18.12 -0.22 -13.83
C LYS A 355 -18.74 1.06 -13.29
N THR A 356 -20.03 1.02 -12.97
CA THR A 356 -20.74 2.17 -12.39
C THR A 356 -20.02 2.66 -11.12
N GLY A 357 -19.62 3.94 -11.10
CA GLY A 357 -18.90 4.54 -9.97
C GLY A 357 -17.36 4.43 -10.01
N CYS A 358 -16.77 3.69 -10.95
CA CYS A 358 -15.31 3.54 -11.06
C CYS A 358 -14.67 4.59 -11.99
N ASN A 359 -14.88 5.88 -11.75
CA ASN A 359 -14.40 6.93 -12.67
C ASN A 359 -13.00 7.48 -12.33
N GLY A 360 -12.25 6.90 -11.40
CA GLY A 360 -10.99 7.48 -10.90
C GLY A 360 -9.96 7.80 -11.98
N SER A 361 -9.87 6.98 -13.03
CA SER A 361 -9.00 7.24 -14.19
C SER A 361 -9.41 8.52 -14.95
N ILE A 362 -10.69 8.68 -15.25
CA ILE A 362 -11.27 9.84 -15.97
C ILE A 362 -11.16 11.10 -15.11
N ARG A 363 -11.51 10.99 -13.82
CA ARG A 363 -11.49 12.10 -12.85
C ARG A 363 -10.11 12.72 -12.71
N ARG A 364 -9.06 11.89 -12.72
CA ARG A 364 -7.65 12.34 -12.61
C ARG A 364 -7.26 13.35 -13.70
N TYR A 365 -7.83 13.24 -14.90
CA TYR A 365 -7.50 14.10 -16.05
C TYR A 365 -8.57 15.16 -16.33
N HIS A 366 -9.56 15.32 -15.45
CA HIS A 366 -10.63 16.31 -15.59
C HIS A 366 -11.37 16.23 -16.95
N ILE A 367 -11.61 15.00 -17.44
CA ILE A 367 -12.35 14.79 -18.69
C ILE A 367 -13.85 14.76 -18.39
N GLU A 368 -14.61 15.65 -19.01
CA GLU A 368 -16.07 15.68 -18.98
C GLU A 368 -16.68 14.63 -19.94
N GLU A 369 -17.92 14.20 -19.70
CA GLU A 369 -18.54 13.10 -20.45
C GLU A 369 -18.68 13.38 -21.96
N ASP A 370 -18.88 14.65 -22.34
CA ASP A 370 -19.11 15.09 -23.72
C ASP A 370 -17.83 15.47 -24.48
N GLN A 371 -16.65 15.33 -23.87
CA GLN A 371 -15.39 15.69 -24.50
C GLN A 371 -14.69 14.49 -25.17
N PRO A 372 -13.97 14.73 -26.29
CA PRO A 372 -13.15 13.69 -26.91
C PRO A 372 -12.06 13.23 -25.96
N LEU A 373 -11.94 11.90 -25.78
CA LEU A 373 -10.96 11.28 -24.88
C LEU A 373 -9.52 11.44 -25.42
N VAL A 374 -8.81 12.43 -24.90
CA VAL A 374 -7.37 12.60 -25.14
C VAL A 374 -6.58 11.70 -24.20
N SER A 375 -5.93 10.68 -24.76
CA SER A 375 -5.15 9.69 -23.99
C SER A 375 -3.80 10.28 -23.57
N GLN A 376 -3.60 10.47 -22.26
CA GLN A 376 -2.33 10.92 -21.66
C GLN A 376 -1.49 9.76 -21.11
N GLY A 377 -1.86 8.52 -21.44
CA GLY A 377 -1.06 7.34 -21.14
C GLY A 377 -1.25 6.22 -22.15
N VAL A 378 -0.39 5.21 -22.03
CA VAL A 378 -0.39 4.01 -22.87
C VAL A 378 -0.72 2.76 -22.05
N ALA A 379 -1.08 1.69 -22.75
CA ALA A 379 -1.23 0.36 -22.19
C ALA A 379 -0.22 -0.58 -22.87
N GLY A 380 0.37 -1.47 -22.09
CA GLY A 380 1.33 -2.46 -22.57
C GLY A 380 1.44 -3.62 -21.59
N PHE A 381 2.58 -4.31 -21.62
CA PHE A 381 2.85 -5.46 -20.77
C PHE A 381 4.23 -5.33 -20.15
N THR A 382 4.41 -5.91 -18.97
CA THR A 382 5.68 -6.02 -18.25
C THR A 382 6.00 -7.48 -18.00
N THR A 383 7.27 -7.83 -18.03
CA THR A 383 7.73 -9.19 -17.74
C THR A 383 7.48 -9.56 -16.29
N ASP A 384 7.39 -10.87 -16.02
CA ASP A 384 7.41 -11.42 -14.67
C ASP A 384 8.70 -11.01 -13.93
N LYS A 385 8.55 -10.54 -12.70
CA LYS A 385 9.63 -10.09 -11.81
C LYS A 385 9.69 -10.86 -10.50
N GLY A 386 8.92 -11.96 -10.37
CA GLY A 386 8.83 -12.72 -9.14
C GLY A 386 8.05 -11.98 -8.05
N SER A 387 8.40 -12.23 -6.80
CA SER A 387 7.69 -11.70 -5.63
C SER A 387 8.33 -10.43 -5.08
N ILE A 388 7.49 -9.51 -4.62
CA ILE A 388 7.89 -8.31 -3.86
C ILE A 388 8.70 -8.66 -2.62
N SER A 389 8.43 -9.82 -1.99
CA SER A 389 9.16 -10.29 -0.81
C SER A 389 10.66 -10.45 -1.05
N THR A 390 11.08 -10.63 -2.30
CA THR A 390 12.49 -10.73 -2.69
C THR A 390 12.98 -9.43 -3.34
N LEU A 391 12.16 -8.85 -4.23
CA LEU A 391 12.55 -7.68 -5.03
C LEU A 391 12.87 -6.45 -4.17
N ILE A 392 12.01 -6.14 -3.19
CA ILE A 392 12.17 -4.93 -2.35
C ILE A 392 13.40 -5.04 -1.44
N PRO A 393 13.63 -6.15 -0.70
CA PRO A 393 14.87 -6.32 0.07
C PRO A 393 16.14 -6.17 -0.79
N THR A 394 16.14 -6.72 -2.01
CA THR A 394 17.27 -6.58 -2.94
C THR A 394 17.49 -5.13 -3.34
N MET A 395 16.43 -4.41 -3.73
CA MET A 395 16.53 -2.98 -4.06
C MET A 395 17.00 -2.15 -2.86
N LEU A 396 16.47 -2.42 -1.66
CA LEU A 396 16.86 -1.75 -0.43
C LEU A 396 18.34 -1.98 -0.10
N GLN A 397 18.82 -3.21 -0.25
CA GLN A 397 20.24 -3.53 -0.03
C GLN A 397 21.14 -2.80 -1.03
N ALA A 398 20.75 -2.69 -2.29
CA ALA A 398 21.49 -1.92 -3.29
C ALA A 398 21.51 -0.41 -2.98
N VAL A 399 20.41 0.15 -2.45
CA VAL A 399 20.37 1.55 -1.98
C VAL A 399 21.30 1.75 -0.77
N LYS A 400 21.29 0.82 0.19
CA LYS A 400 22.22 0.86 1.34
C LYS A 400 23.69 0.78 0.91
N GLN A 401 24.00 -0.04 -0.09
CA GLN A 401 25.34 -0.07 -0.69
C GLN A 401 25.67 1.26 -1.37
N GLY A 402 24.73 1.86 -2.09
CA GLY A 402 24.90 3.21 -2.66
C GLY A 402 25.20 4.27 -1.60
N MET A 403 24.47 4.25 -0.48
CA MET A 403 24.73 5.12 0.67
C MET A 403 26.11 4.87 1.30
N HIS A 404 26.50 3.61 1.46
CA HIS A 404 27.83 3.24 1.95
C HIS A 404 28.96 3.78 1.07
N VAL A 405 28.84 3.63 -0.26
CA VAL A 405 29.84 4.12 -1.22
C VAL A 405 29.95 5.65 -1.20
N ILE A 406 28.82 6.36 -1.02
CA ILE A 406 28.81 7.84 -0.91
C ILE A 406 29.30 8.30 0.48
N GLY A 407 29.31 7.42 1.49
CA GLY A 407 29.72 7.74 2.85
C GLY A 407 28.59 8.31 3.73
N CYS A 408 27.32 8.09 3.38
CA CYS A 408 26.16 8.51 4.18
C CYS A 408 25.57 7.33 4.95
N ARG A 409 25.24 7.53 6.23
CA ARG A 409 24.69 6.45 7.09
C ARG A 409 23.17 6.30 6.99
N ASP A 410 22.48 7.39 6.68
CA ASP A 410 21.03 7.45 6.58
C ASP A 410 20.60 8.56 5.60
N ILE A 411 19.28 8.68 5.39
CA ILE A 411 18.68 9.68 4.49
C ILE A 411 18.92 11.10 4.99
N LYS A 412 18.94 11.31 6.32
CA LYS A 412 19.16 12.63 6.91
C LYS A 412 20.57 13.14 6.59
N ALA A 413 21.59 12.30 6.79
CA ALA A 413 22.96 12.59 6.43
C ALA A 413 23.12 12.83 4.92
N LEU A 414 22.38 12.11 4.09
CA LEU A 414 22.37 12.31 2.64
C LEU A 414 21.81 13.70 2.26
N HIS A 415 20.71 14.12 2.89
CA HIS A 415 20.12 15.45 2.67
C HIS A 415 21.03 16.56 3.21
N GLU A 416 21.58 16.41 4.42
CA GLU A 416 22.57 17.34 4.97
C GLU A 416 23.79 17.45 4.04
N GLY A 417 24.23 16.33 3.47
CA GLY A 417 25.32 16.28 2.50
C GLY A 417 25.00 17.02 1.20
N LEU A 418 23.78 16.88 0.68
CA LEU A 418 23.30 17.63 -0.48
C LEU A 418 23.36 19.15 -0.24
N TYR A 419 22.85 19.62 0.90
CA TYR A 419 22.72 21.06 1.18
C TYR A 419 24.02 21.71 1.67
N SER A 420 24.88 20.96 2.37
CA SER A 420 26.23 21.42 2.74
C SER A 420 27.20 21.38 1.56
N GLY A 421 26.87 20.64 0.50
CA GLY A 421 27.73 20.44 -0.67
C GLY A 421 28.87 19.44 -0.44
N SER A 422 28.84 18.68 0.65
CA SER A 422 29.80 17.60 0.92
C SER A 422 29.55 16.37 0.04
N VAL A 423 28.29 16.10 -0.32
CA VAL A 423 27.96 15.15 -1.39
C VAL A 423 28.09 15.86 -2.73
N ARG A 424 28.96 15.33 -3.60
CA ARG A 424 29.26 15.89 -4.92
C ARG A 424 28.54 15.10 -6.01
N PHE A 425 28.18 15.78 -7.10
CA PHE A 425 27.50 15.21 -8.25
C PHE A 425 28.28 15.56 -9.52
N GLU A 426 28.20 14.68 -10.51
CA GLU A 426 28.81 14.88 -11.83
C GLU A 426 27.77 14.71 -12.93
N ILE A 427 27.80 15.59 -13.93
CA ILE A 427 26.89 15.51 -15.06
C ILE A 427 27.43 14.46 -16.04
N ARG A 428 26.62 13.45 -16.36
CA ARG A 428 26.98 12.44 -17.35
C ARG A 428 26.51 12.89 -18.73
N SER A 429 27.46 13.05 -19.65
CA SER A 429 27.15 13.18 -21.07
C SER A 429 26.45 11.92 -21.60
N TYR A 430 25.82 12.01 -22.77
CA TYR A 430 25.18 10.85 -23.40
C TYR A 430 26.15 9.65 -23.53
N ASN A 431 27.38 9.91 -23.97
CA ASN A 431 28.40 8.87 -24.10
C ASN A 431 28.83 8.29 -22.74
N ALA A 432 28.96 9.13 -21.70
CA ALA A 432 29.25 8.65 -20.35
C ALA A 432 28.09 7.79 -19.81
N VAL A 433 26.84 8.06 -20.19
CA VAL A 433 25.69 7.20 -19.86
C VAL A 433 25.83 5.82 -20.53
N LEU A 434 26.16 5.79 -21.83
CA LEU A 434 26.39 4.54 -22.56
C LEU A 434 27.56 3.74 -21.99
N GLU A 435 28.67 4.40 -21.65
CA GLU A 435 29.86 3.78 -21.08
C GLU A 435 29.57 3.08 -19.74
N GLY A 436 28.79 3.72 -18.87
CA GLY A 436 28.43 3.11 -17.59
C GLY A 436 27.30 2.08 -17.67
N ASN A 437 26.74 1.83 -18.85
CA ASN A 437 25.88 0.67 -19.07
C ASN A 437 26.74 -0.56 -19.38
N VAL A 438 26.14 -1.74 -19.22
CA VAL A 438 26.81 -2.99 -19.54
C VAL A 438 27.14 -3.05 -21.04
N SER A 439 28.36 -3.46 -21.39
CA SER A 439 28.83 -3.54 -22.78
C SER A 439 27.90 -4.35 -23.67
N THR A 440 27.62 -3.85 -24.87
CA THR A 440 26.82 -4.53 -25.90
C THR A 440 27.58 -5.60 -26.67
N SER A 441 28.88 -5.80 -26.39
CA SER A 441 29.74 -6.75 -27.11
C SER A 441 29.61 -8.21 -26.67
N LEU A 442 28.79 -8.51 -25.64
CA LEU A 442 28.65 -9.83 -25.05
C LEU A 442 27.17 -10.21 -24.95
N MET A 443 26.84 -11.47 -25.25
CA MET A 443 25.55 -12.04 -24.83
C MET A 443 25.58 -12.20 -23.31
N MET A 444 24.66 -11.52 -22.62
CA MET A 444 24.66 -11.47 -21.16
C MET A 444 23.29 -11.82 -20.57
N GLN A 445 23.32 -12.50 -19.43
CA GLN A 445 22.14 -12.80 -18.63
C GLN A 445 22.10 -11.87 -17.40
N LYS A 446 21.11 -10.99 -17.34
CA LYS A 446 20.88 -10.14 -16.17
C LYS A 446 20.18 -10.98 -15.08
N GLN A 447 20.85 -11.18 -13.94
CA GLN A 447 20.37 -12.02 -12.83
C GLN A 447 19.77 -11.20 -11.66
N SER A 448 19.68 -9.88 -11.80
CA SER A 448 19.26 -8.95 -10.74
C SER A 448 17.75 -8.80 -10.59
#